data_AF-A0AAN6E485-F1
#
_entry.id   AF-A0AAN6E485-F1
#
_cell.length_a   1.000
_cell.length_b   1.000
_cell.length_c   1.000
_cell.angle_alpha   90.00
_cell.angle_beta   90.00
_cell.angle_gamma   90.00
#
_symmetry.space_group_name_H-M   'P 1'
#
loop_
_entity.id
_entity.type
_entity.pdbx_description
1 polymer ?
#
loop_
_entity_poly.entity_id
_entity_poly.type
_entity_poly.pdbx_seq_one_letter_code
_entity_poly.pdbx_strand_id
1 'polypeptide(L)'
;MSTTMAITMTTTTRTLPVVDISPYLDPRSTSSQRQQTASLLDQACREFGFFYLIGHGVPEEVRLEMLQLGREFFALPAAEKEAISISKSIDKVRGYERLGENVTMGKRDVLEGLDIYREFPGEHNARLRGKQLWPERPSHLKEATLNYVDQLTKVGKALMCAMADALGKDGSEEAFDKLTQDPFWGLKFIRYPPLSTDEIADNEKGISCGEHTDYGGLTFLLADEHVKSALQVQDHEGGWIKADPMPEAYVVNIGDIINVLTNNEYTATVHRVIHNGNQDRISIPFFFEPSLSSVVEPLKSCVGDHGVQVPVSKVSYYEHMCNMLYGGRFVEPGAAVEKVIVNEISMKG
;
A
#
# COMPACT_ATOMS: atom_id res chain seq x y z
N MET A 1 55.37 -15.99 7.19
CA MET A 1 54.11 -16.37 6.51
C MET A 1 52.99 -16.13 7.50
N SER A 2 52.28 -15.00 7.38
CA SER A 2 51.18 -14.64 8.26
C SER A 2 49.89 -14.84 7.47
N THR A 3 49.11 -15.85 7.85
CA THR A 3 47.84 -16.19 7.21
C THR A 3 46.73 -15.46 7.95
N THR A 4 46.27 -14.34 7.38
CA THR A 4 45.08 -13.63 7.87
C THR A 4 43.85 -14.49 7.55
N MET A 5 43.21 -15.04 8.58
CA MET A 5 41.90 -15.68 8.42
C MET A 5 40.85 -14.60 8.16
N ALA A 6 40.28 -14.62 6.95
CA ALA A 6 39.10 -13.84 6.63
C ALA A 6 37.90 -14.41 7.40
N ILE A 7 37.42 -13.66 8.39
CA ILE A 7 36.15 -13.93 9.05
C ILE A 7 35.07 -13.73 7.99
N THR A 8 34.47 -14.83 7.55
CA THR A 8 33.30 -14.80 6.67
C THR A 8 32.13 -14.31 7.51
N MET A 9 31.81 -13.02 7.40
CA MET A 9 30.56 -12.47 7.93
C MET A 9 29.41 -13.14 7.18
N THR A 10 28.77 -14.11 7.83
CA THR A 10 27.47 -14.61 7.42
C THR A 10 26.47 -13.47 7.53
N THR A 11 26.12 -12.82 6.42
CA THR A 11 25.01 -11.88 6.38
C THR A 11 23.73 -12.68 6.55
N THR A 12 23.18 -12.69 7.77
CA THR A 12 21.84 -13.18 8.04
C THR A 12 20.88 -12.36 7.18
N THR A 13 20.24 -12.98 6.18
CA THR A 13 19.23 -12.31 5.37
C THR A 13 18.05 -11.93 6.26
N ARG A 14 17.85 -10.63 6.50
CA ARG A 14 16.71 -10.08 7.24
C ARG A 14 15.42 -10.37 6.44
N THR A 15 14.40 -10.90 7.11
CA THR A 15 13.10 -11.23 6.51
C THR A 15 11.99 -10.51 7.27
N LEU A 16 10.92 -10.13 6.58
CA LEU A 16 9.75 -9.53 7.23
C LEU A 16 9.08 -10.53 8.19
N PRO A 17 8.54 -10.07 9.33
CA PRO A 17 7.81 -10.91 10.27
C PRO A 17 6.49 -11.40 9.67
N VAL A 18 6.00 -12.53 10.18
CA VAL A 18 4.69 -13.10 9.82
C VAL A 18 3.73 -12.87 10.98
N VAL A 19 2.58 -12.25 10.71
CA VAL A 19 1.52 -11.95 11.68
C VAL A 19 0.28 -12.77 11.32
N ASP A 20 -0.21 -13.58 12.26
CA ASP A 20 -1.48 -14.30 12.13
C ASP A 20 -2.62 -13.48 12.75
N ILE A 21 -3.53 -13.01 11.89
CA ILE A 21 -4.67 -12.18 12.29
C ILE A 21 -5.91 -12.98 12.68
N SER A 22 -5.89 -14.30 12.53
CA SER A 22 -7.04 -15.16 12.82
C SER A 22 -7.64 -14.96 14.22
N PRO A 23 -6.88 -14.63 15.30
CA PRO A 23 -7.48 -14.36 16.60
C PRO A 23 -8.39 -13.13 16.67
N TYR A 24 -8.30 -12.20 15.71
CA TYR A 24 -9.19 -11.05 15.58
C TYR A 24 -10.38 -11.30 14.65
N LEU A 25 -10.39 -12.44 13.95
CA LEU A 25 -11.46 -12.83 13.04
C LEU A 25 -12.33 -13.97 13.62
N ASP A 26 -11.79 -14.78 14.55
CA ASP A 26 -12.54 -15.83 15.24
C ASP A 26 -13.16 -15.29 16.56
N PRO A 27 -14.50 -15.23 16.66
CA PRO A 27 -15.16 -14.76 17.89
C PRO A 27 -14.93 -15.67 19.11
N ARG A 28 -14.34 -16.87 18.92
CA ARG A 28 -14.01 -17.82 20.00
C ARG A 28 -12.62 -17.58 20.58
N SER A 29 -11.81 -16.70 19.98
CA SER A 29 -10.46 -16.44 20.44
C SER A 29 -10.43 -15.76 21.80
N THR A 30 -9.55 -16.27 22.66
CA THR A 30 -9.33 -15.73 24.00
C THR A 30 -8.60 -14.40 23.95
N SER A 31 -8.74 -13.57 24.99
CA SER A 31 -8.00 -12.31 25.11
C SER A 31 -6.48 -12.53 25.06
N SER A 32 -5.98 -13.66 25.57
CA SER A 32 -4.54 -14.00 25.50
C SER A 32 -4.06 -14.23 24.07
N GLN A 33 -4.87 -14.88 23.22
CA GLN A 33 -4.52 -15.10 21.81
C GLN A 33 -4.51 -13.77 21.05
N ARG A 34 -5.51 -12.92 21.27
CA ARG A 34 -5.54 -11.57 20.67
C ARG A 34 -4.36 -10.71 21.10
N GLN A 35 -4.01 -10.76 22.39
CA GLN A 35 -2.86 -10.02 22.91
C GLN A 35 -1.54 -10.50 22.29
N GLN A 36 -1.37 -11.80 22.07
CA GLN A 36 -0.17 -12.34 21.40
C GLN A 36 -0.05 -11.84 19.96
N THR A 37 -1.15 -11.87 19.19
CA THR A 37 -1.18 -11.28 17.84
C THR A 37 -0.90 -9.78 17.88
N ALA A 38 -1.49 -9.02 18.81
CA ALA A 38 -1.25 -7.59 18.96
C ALA A 38 0.23 -7.28 19.25
N SER A 39 0.86 -8.02 20.17
CA SER A 39 2.27 -7.80 20.51
C SER A 39 3.21 -8.10 19.35
N LEU A 40 2.91 -9.13 18.54
CA LEU A 40 3.70 -9.44 17.35
C LEU A 40 3.51 -8.38 16.26
N LEU A 41 2.28 -7.89 16.08
CA LEU A 41 1.96 -6.80 15.17
C LEU A 41 2.68 -5.51 15.59
N ASP A 42 2.65 -5.17 16.88
CA ASP A 42 3.36 -4.01 17.43
C ASP A 42 4.85 -4.04 17.08
N GLN A 43 5.50 -5.18 17.31
CA GLN A 43 6.91 -5.37 16.98
C GLN A 43 7.15 -5.19 15.46
N ALA A 44 6.30 -5.80 14.63
CA ALA A 44 6.42 -5.70 13.18
C ALA A 44 6.28 -4.26 12.68
N CYS A 45 5.30 -3.52 13.19
CA CYS A 45 5.07 -2.13 12.84
C CYS A 45 6.20 -1.21 13.31
N ARG A 46 6.71 -1.40 14.52
CA ARG A 46 7.82 -0.60 15.08
C ARG A 46 9.16 -0.86 14.41
N GLU A 47 9.45 -2.11 14.01
CA GLU A 47 10.76 -2.46 13.45
C GLU A 47 10.81 -2.30 11.93
N PHE A 48 9.70 -2.55 11.23
CA PHE A 48 9.70 -2.65 9.77
C PHE A 48 8.66 -1.81 9.07
N GLY A 49 7.53 -1.48 9.71
CA GLY A 49 6.35 -0.93 9.03
C GLY A 49 5.77 -1.86 7.94
N PHE A 50 6.26 -3.10 7.85
CA PHE A 50 5.94 -4.12 6.85
C PHE A 50 5.90 -5.51 7.50
N PHE A 51 4.98 -6.36 7.05
CA PHE A 51 4.87 -7.75 7.51
C PHE A 51 4.10 -8.62 6.52
N TYR A 52 4.25 -9.94 6.65
CA TYR A 52 3.33 -10.88 6.02
C TYR A 52 2.12 -11.10 6.92
N LEU A 53 0.92 -10.98 6.38
CA LEU A 53 -0.33 -11.23 7.09
C LEU A 53 -0.92 -12.57 6.64
N ILE A 54 -1.09 -13.51 7.57
CA ILE A 54 -1.73 -14.82 7.35
C ILE A 54 -3.00 -14.94 8.21
N GLY A 55 -3.78 -16.00 8.00
CA GLY A 55 -5.00 -16.24 8.76
C GLY A 55 -6.13 -15.25 8.46
N HIS A 56 -6.01 -14.50 7.34
CA HIS A 56 -6.93 -13.44 6.93
C HIS A 56 -8.28 -13.93 6.41
N GLY A 57 -8.42 -15.23 6.10
CA GLY A 57 -9.69 -15.84 5.70
C GLY A 57 -10.20 -15.51 4.29
N VAL A 58 -9.57 -14.57 3.57
CA VAL A 58 -9.83 -14.34 2.13
C VAL A 58 -9.56 -15.63 1.33
N PRO A 59 -10.57 -16.20 0.63
CA PRO A 59 -10.40 -17.46 -0.09
C PRO A 59 -9.35 -17.36 -1.21
N GLU A 60 -8.65 -18.48 -1.46
CA GLU A 60 -7.60 -18.55 -2.48
C GLU A 60 -8.17 -18.25 -3.87
N GLU A 61 -9.34 -18.80 -4.20
CA GLU A 61 -10.01 -18.59 -5.47
C GLU A 61 -10.28 -17.11 -5.75
N VAL A 62 -10.65 -16.32 -4.74
CA VAL A 62 -10.88 -14.87 -4.88
C VAL A 62 -9.56 -14.16 -5.17
N ARG A 63 -8.47 -14.54 -4.50
CA ARG A 63 -7.14 -13.94 -4.73
C ARG A 63 -6.63 -14.26 -6.13
N LEU A 64 -6.70 -15.53 -6.54
CA LEU A 64 -6.26 -15.97 -7.85
C LEU A 64 -7.12 -15.36 -8.98
N GLU A 65 -8.42 -15.22 -8.77
CA GLU A 65 -9.32 -14.55 -9.71
C GLU A 65 -8.90 -13.09 -9.94
N MET A 66 -8.57 -12.33 -8.88
CA MET A 66 -8.09 -10.95 -9.02
C MET A 66 -6.82 -10.87 -9.87
N LEU A 67 -5.83 -11.73 -9.61
CA LEU A 67 -4.61 -11.78 -10.41
C LEU A 67 -4.91 -12.13 -11.89
N GLN A 68 -5.82 -13.07 -12.14
CA GLN A 68 -6.22 -13.46 -13.48
C GLN A 68 -6.93 -12.31 -14.23
N LEU A 69 -7.88 -11.64 -13.59
CA LEU A 69 -8.58 -10.48 -14.16
C LEU A 69 -7.63 -9.33 -14.49
N GLY A 70 -6.60 -9.11 -13.67
CA GLY A 70 -5.53 -8.17 -13.97
C GLY A 70 -4.81 -8.49 -15.28
N ARG A 71 -4.42 -9.75 -15.49
CA ARG A 71 -3.78 -10.19 -16.74
C ARG A 71 -4.69 -10.01 -17.94
N GLU A 72 -5.95 -10.42 -17.81
CA GLU A 72 -6.94 -10.31 -18.87
C GLU A 72 -7.17 -8.85 -19.28
N PHE A 73 -7.31 -7.95 -18.30
CA PHE A 73 -7.46 -6.52 -18.56
C PHE A 73 -6.23 -5.96 -19.27
N PHE A 74 -5.02 -6.24 -18.78
CA PHE A 74 -3.81 -5.66 -19.38
C PHE A 74 -3.45 -6.24 -20.75
N ALA A 75 -3.95 -7.43 -21.08
CA ALA A 75 -3.84 -8.06 -22.40
C ALA A 75 -4.80 -7.46 -23.45
N LEU A 76 -5.73 -6.59 -23.06
CA LEU A 76 -6.63 -5.93 -24.00
C LEU A 76 -5.90 -5.01 -24.98
N PRO A 77 -6.46 -4.78 -26.19
CA PRO A 77 -5.98 -3.74 -27.10
C PRO A 77 -5.88 -2.38 -26.41
N ALA A 78 -4.83 -1.62 -26.74
CA ALA A 78 -4.60 -0.31 -26.13
C ALA A 78 -5.85 0.60 -26.21
N ALA A 79 -6.57 0.59 -27.34
CA ALA A 79 -7.78 1.38 -27.50
C ALA A 79 -8.89 1.05 -26.48
N GLU A 80 -9.04 -0.22 -26.06
CA GLU A 80 -10.01 -0.63 -25.04
C GLU A 80 -9.57 -0.11 -23.65
N LYS A 81 -8.28 -0.18 -23.32
CA LYS A 81 -7.74 0.37 -22.05
C LYS A 81 -7.84 1.90 -22.01
N GLU A 82 -7.47 2.58 -23.10
CA GLU A 82 -7.59 4.03 -23.27
C GLU A 82 -9.04 4.54 -23.19
N ALA A 83 -10.03 3.69 -23.51
CA ALA A 83 -11.44 4.05 -23.41
C ALA A 83 -11.81 4.54 -22.00
N ILE A 84 -11.14 3.99 -20.97
CA ILE A 84 -11.34 4.31 -19.56
C ILE A 84 -10.13 5.03 -18.93
N SER A 85 -9.32 5.76 -19.72
CA SER A 85 -8.18 6.54 -19.21
C SER A 85 -8.54 7.40 -18.00
N ILE A 86 -7.63 7.51 -17.01
CA ILE A 86 -7.76 8.39 -15.83
C ILE A 86 -8.11 9.83 -16.24
N SER A 87 -7.56 10.30 -17.36
CA SER A 87 -7.84 11.63 -17.91
C SER A 87 -9.31 11.86 -18.25
N LYS A 88 -10.12 10.80 -18.39
CA LYS A 88 -11.56 10.86 -18.68
C LYS A 88 -12.42 10.83 -17.42
N SER A 89 -11.89 10.46 -16.26
CA SER A 89 -12.66 10.55 -15.02
C SER A 89 -12.85 12.01 -14.63
N ILE A 90 -13.95 12.31 -13.94
CA ILE A 90 -14.28 13.68 -13.53
C ILE A 90 -13.28 14.23 -12.51
N ASP A 91 -12.79 13.36 -11.64
CA ASP A 91 -11.88 13.68 -10.55
C ASP A 91 -10.41 13.33 -10.84
N LYS A 92 -10.10 12.84 -12.05
CA LYS A 92 -8.75 12.55 -12.58
C LYS A 92 -7.89 11.60 -11.75
N VAL A 93 -8.50 10.67 -11.01
CA VAL A 93 -7.78 9.67 -10.21
C VAL A 93 -8.30 8.24 -10.40
N ARG A 94 -9.28 8.03 -11.29
CA ARG A 94 -9.96 6.73 -11.48
C ARG A 94 -9.86 6.29 -12.93
N GLY A 95 -9.46 5.06 -13.19
CA GLY A 95 -9.37 4.50 -14.53
C GLY A 95 -7.96 4.06 -14.91
N TYR A 96 -7.73 3.91 -16.21
CA TYR A 96 -6.49 3.38 -16.76
C TYR A 96 -5.38 4.44 -16.87
N GLU A 97 -4.19 4.07 -16.40
CA GLU A 97 -2.95 4.81 -16.50
C GLU A 97 -2.00 4.07 -17.45
N ARG A 98 -1.51 4.76 -18.48
CA ARG A 98 -0.57 4.17 -19.43
C ARG A 98 0.80 3.93 -18.82
N LEU A 99 1.55 3.07 -19.50
CA LEU A 99 2.98 2.90 -19.26
C LEU A 99 3.71 4.25 -19.19
N GLY A 100 4.35 4.53 -18.06
CA GLY A 100 5.13 5.76 -17.85
C GLY A 100 4.30 7.01 -17.52
N GLU A 101 2.99 6.91 -17.31
CA GLU A 101 2.19 8.03 -16.77
C GLU A 101 2.36 8.19 -15.26
N ASN A 102 2.64 7.10 -14.53
CA ASN A 102 2.95 7.19 -13.10
C ASN A 102 4.35 7.81 -12.92
N VAL A 103 4.44 8.79 -12.01
CA VAL A 103 5.69 9.49 -11.71
C VAL A 103 5.99 9.39 -10.23
N THR A 104 7.15 8.85 -9.92
CA THR A 104 7.69 8.75 -8.55
C THR A 104 8.99 9.55 -8.48
N MET A 105 9.09 10.48 -7.51
CA MET A 105 10.29 11.32 -7.32
C MET A 105 10.74 12.07 -8.59
N GLY A 106 9.78 12.46 -9.45
CA GLY A 106 10.05 13.16 -10.72
C GLY A 106 10.53 12.26 -11.87
N LYS A 107 10.59 10.94 -11.68
CA LYS A 107 10.90 9.95 -12.72
C LYS A 107 9.66 9.16 -13.09
N ARG A 108 9.53 8.81 -14.37
CA ARG A 108 8.44 7.97 -14.87
C ARG A 108 8.71 6.52 -14.48
N ASP A 109 7.71 5.88 -13.89
CA ASP A 109 7.77 4.49 -13.52
C ASP A 109 7.47 3.58 -14.72
N VAL A 110 8.04 2.37 -14.72
CA VAL A 110 7.81 1.38 -15.77
C VAL A 110 6.66 0.46 -15.39
N LEU A 111 5.48 1.05 -15.30
CA LEU A 111 4.23 0.35 -15.02
C LEU A 111 3.07 0.96 -15.80
N GLU A 112 2.07 0.15 -16.12
CA GLU A 112 0.71 0.60 -16.44
C GLU A 112 -0.25 0.18 -15.32
N GLY A 113 -1.34 0.93 -15.14
CA GLY A 113 -2.21 0.80 -13.97
C GLY A 113 -3.70 0.90 -14.29
N LEU A 114 -4.54 0.31 -13.44
CA LEU A 114 -5.98 0.56 -13.38
C LEU A 114 -6.34 0.93 -11.95
N ASP A 115 -6.57 2.22 -11.72
CA ASP A 115 -6.93 2.81 -10.43
C ASP A 115 -8.45 2.74 -10.22
N ILE A 116 -8.85 2.10 -9.12
CA ILE A 116 -10.25 1.91 -8.73
C ILE A 116 -10.41 2.44 -7.32
N TYR A 117 -11.36 3.35 -7.13
CA TYR A 117 -11.63 3.94 -5.83
C TYR A 117 -13.10 3.75 -5.46
N ARG A 118 -13.37 3.82 -4.15
CA ARG A 118 -14.72 3.81 -3.62
C ARG A 118 -15.63 4.82 -4.35
N GLU A 119 -16.78 4.33 -4.79
CA GLU A 119 -17.89 5.17 -5.27
C GLU A 119 -18.79 5.55 -4.07
N PHE A 120 -19.20 6.81 -3.99
CA PHE A 120 -20.14 7.28 -2.98
C PHE A 120 -21.52 7.52 -3.62
N PRO A 121 -22.63 7.29 -2.90
CA PRO A 121 -23.95 7.67 -3.39
C PRO A 121 -24.06 9.19 -3.53
N GLY A 122 -24.82 9.65 -4.53
CA GLY A 122 -25.10 11.07 -4.76
C GLY A 122 -24.35 11.66 -5.95
N GLU A 123 -24.11 12.97 -5.93
CA GLU A 123 -23.43 13.66 -7.02
C GLU A 123 -21.94 13.32 -7.07
N HIS A 124 -21.44 13.02 -8.27
CA HIS A 124 -20.05 12.62 -8.53
C HIS A 124 -19.19 13.79 -9.04
N ASN A 125 -19.36 15.00 -8.50
CA ASN A 125 -18.75 16.22 -9.03
C ASN A 125 -17.60 16.78 -8.17
N ALA A 126 -17.29 16.12 -7.05
CA ALA A 126 -16.21 16.52 -6.15
C ALA A 126 -14.97 15.61 -6.31
N ARG A 127 -13.80 16.16 -5.95
CA ARG A 127 -12.54 15.39 -5.84
C ARG A 127 -12.78 14.16 -4.97
N LEU A 128 -12.18 13.04 -5.36
CA LEU A 128 -12.27 11.74 -4.68
C LEU A 128 -13.69 11.16 -4.57
N ARG A 129 -14.70 11.76 -5.21
CA ARG A 129 -16.10 11.29 -5.23
C ARG A 129 -16.62 10.99 -6.64
N GLY A 130 -15.71 10.85 -7.62
CA GLY A 130 -16.07 10.53 -8.99
C GLY A 130 -16.68 9.13 -9.16
N LYS A 131 -17.45 8.97 -10.23
CA LYS A 131 -17.91 7.66 -10.70
C LYS A 131 -16.71 6.86 -11.23
N GLN A 132 -16.65 5.58 -10.91
CA GLN A 132 -15.58 4.70 -11.39
C GLN A 132 -15.76 4.40 -12.89
N LEU A 133 -14.66 4.47 -13.63
CA LEU A 133 -14.60 4.03 -15.03
C LEU A 133 -14.28 2.53 -15.06
N TRP A 134 -15.32 1.70 -15.07
CA TRP A 134 -15.19 0.25 -15.15
C TRP A 134 -14.95 -0.18 -16.61
N PRO A 135 -14.02 -1.11 -16.88
CA PRO A 135 -13.86 -1.65 -18.22
C PRO A 135 -15.05 -2.54 -18.61
N GLU A 136 -15.36 -2.62 -19.90
CA GLU A 136 -16.36 -3.56 -20.41
C GLU A 136 -15.86 -5.01 -20.37
N ARG A 137 -14.53 -5.20 -20.39
CA ARG A 137 -13.85 -6.48 -20.37
C ARG A 137 -12.67 -6.48 -19.38
N PRO A 138 -12.42 -7.58 -18.66
CA PRO A 138 -13.35 -8.69 -18.46
C PRO A 138 -14.62 -8.23 -17.74
N SER A 139 -15.79 -8.69 -18.17
CA SER A 139 -17.10 -8.19 -17.71
C SER A 139 -17.35 -8.40 -16.21
N HIS A 140 -16.71 -9.42 -15.62
CA HIS A 140 -16.79 -9.74 -14.19
C HIS A 140 -15.80 -8.95 -13.31
N LEU A 141 -14.90 -8.13 -13.90
CA LEU A 141 -13.89 -7.39 -13.14
C LEU A 141 -14.49 -6.54 -12.02
N LYS A 142 -15.62 -5.87 -12.30
CA LYS A 142 -16.31 -5.04 -11.32
C LYS A 142 -16.80 -5.86 -10.12
N GLU A 143 -17.54 -6.94 -10.38
CA GLU A 143 -18.15 -7.76 -9.35
C GLU A 143 -17.07 -8.42 -8.47
N ALA A 144 -16.06 -9.02 -9.10
CA ALA A 144 -14.94 -9.65 -8.40
C ALA A 144 -14.15 -8.64 -7.55
N THR A 145 -13.88 -7.44 -8.09
CA THR A 145 -13.17 -6.38 -7.35
C THR A 145 -13.97 -5.95 -6.12
N LEU A 146 -15.29 -5.75 -6.24
CA LEU A 146 -16.12 -5.33 -5.11
C LEU A 146 -16.23 -6.43 -4.03
N ASN A 147 -16.39 -7.70 -4.44
CA ASN A 147 -16.34 -8.84 -3.50
C ASN A 147 -14.98 -8.90 -2.78
N TYR A 148 -13.88 -8.74 -3.51
CA TYR A 148 -12.54 -8.73 -2.94
C TYR A 148 -12.34 -7.59 -1.93
N VAL A 149 -12.78 -6.38 -2.27
CA VAL A 149 -12.78 -5.22 -1.37
C VAL A 149 -13.60 -5.49 -0.11
N ASP A 150 -14.78 -6.09 -0.21
CA ASP A 150 -15.62 -6.43 0.96
C ASP A 150 -14.93 -7.41 1.90
N GLN A 151 -14.19 -8.39 1.36
CA GLN A 151 -13.41 -9.33 2.17
C GLN A 151 -12.25 -8.62 2.88
N LEU A 152 -11.44 -7.85 2.14
CA LEU A 152 -10.30 -7.14 2.71
C LEU A 152 -10.70 -6.00 3.65
N THR A 153 -11.89 -5.40 3.48
CA THR A 153 -12.42 -4.41 4.42
C THR A 153 -12.63 -5.01 5.81
N LYS A 154 -13.07 -6.28 5.90
CA LYS A 154 -13.19 -6.99 7.20
C LYS A 154 -11.83 -7.23 7.83
N VAL A 155 -10.84 -7.63 7.01
CA VAL A 155 -9.46 -7.87 7.46
C VAL A 155 -8.81 -6.56 7.92
N GLY A 156 -8.99 -5.47 7.17
CA GLY A 156 -8.52 -4.13 7.52
C GLY A 156 -9.06 -3.64 8.85
N LYS A 157 -10.35 -3.83 9.11
CA LYS A 157 -10.97 -3.52 10.42
C LYS A 157 -10.37 -4.37 11.55
N ALA A 158 -10.24 -5.68 11.35
CA ALA A 158 -9.63 -6.57 12.34
C ALA A 158 -8.17 -6.19 12.65
N LEU A 159 -7.41 -5.80 11.63
CA LEU A 159 -6.03 -5.35 11.78
C LEU A 159 -5.93 -4.02 12.53
N MET A 160 -6.84 -3.07 12.26
CA MET A 160 -6.93 -1.82 13.02
C MET A 160 -7.30 -2.06 14.49
N CYS A 161 -8.20 -3.00 14.78
CA CYS A 161 -8.49 -3.42 16.15
C CYS A 161 -7.25 -4.03 16.83
N ALA A 162 -6.47 -4.85 16.11
CA ALA A 162 -5.23 -5.41 16.64
C ALA A 162 -4.18 -4.34 16.94
N MET A 163 -4.06 -3.30 16.11
CA MET A 163 -3.21 -2.13 16.37
C MET A 163 -3.71 -1.34 17.59
N ALA A 164 -5.03 -1.21 17.77
CA ALA A 164 -5.60 -0.56 18.95
C ALA A 164 -5.23 -1.30 20.24
N ASP A 165 -5.33 -2.64 20.24
CA ASP A 165 -4.94 -3.48 21.37
C ASP A 165 -3.42 -3.45 21.62
N ALA A 166 -2.61 -3.34 20.56
CA ALA A 166 -1.15 -3.22 20.64
C ALA A 166 -0.70 -1.92 21.32
N LEU A 167 -1.32 -0.79 20.97
CA LEU A 167 -0.93 0.54 21.42
C LEU A 167 -1.50 0.94 22.80
N GLY A 168 -2.30 0.06 23.44
CA GLY A 168 -2.83 0.27 24.78
C GLY A 168 -4.01 1.24 24.88
N LYS A 169 -4.78 1.11 25.99
CA LYS A 169 -6.01 1.87 26.35
C LYS A 169 -5.61 3.13 27.14
N ASP A 170 -6.20 4.32 26.99
CA ASP A 170 -7.60 4.69 26.79
C ASP A 170 -7.93 5.38 25.45
N GLY A 171 -9.07 5.03 24.86
CA GLY A 171 -9.66 5.74 23.70
C GLY A 171 -9.17 5.30 22.32
N SER A 172 -8.17 4.41 22.24
CA SER A 172 -7.64 3.88 20.97
C SER A 172 -8.72 3.12 20.18
N GLU A 173 -9.44 2.19 20.80
CA GLU A 173 -10.52 1.42 20.16
C GLU A 173 -11.60 2.35 19.56
N GLU A 174 -12.07 3.34 20.32
CA GLU A 174 -13.04 4.33 19.83
C GLU A 174 -12.48 5.19 18.68
N ALA A 175 -11.19 5.58 18.76
CA ALA A 175 -10.54 6.33 17.70
C ALA A 175 -10.42 5.51 16.41
N PHE A 176 -9.97 4.25 16.48
CA PHE A 176 -9.87 3.35 15.34
C PHE A 176 -11.24 3.04 14.73
N ASP A 177 -12.26 2.79 15.56
CA ASP A 177 -13.65 2.58 15.10
C ASP A 177 -14.20 3.81 14.39
N LYS A 178 -13.99 5.01 14.96
CA LYS A 178 -14.43 6.26 14.33
C LYS A 178 -13.73 6.51 12.99
N LEU A 179 -12.44 6.22 12.89
CA LEU A 179 -11.70 6.36 11.64
C LEU A 179 -12.21 5.41 10.56
N THR A 180 -12.63 4.20 10.95
CA THR A 180 -12.96 3.09 10.04
C THR A 180 -14.46 2.77 9.97
N GLN A 181 -15.32 3.64 10.51
CA GLN A 181 -16.77 3.46 10.46
C GLN A 181 -17.27 3.40 9.02
N ASP A 182 -16.85 4.36 8.19
CA ASP A 182 -17.18 4.47 6.78
C ASP A 182 -15.89 4.61 5.93
N PRO A 183 -15.03 3.57 5.92
CA PRO A 183 -13.66 3.68 5.44
C PRO A 183 -13.64 4.02 3.95
N PHE A 184 -12.77 4.94 3.54
CA PHE A 184 -12.44 5.05 2.12
C PHE A 184 -11.62 3.83 1.70
N TRP A 185 -11.46 3.65 0.39
CA TRP A 185 -10.53 2.65 -0.13
C TRP A 185 -10.14 2.98 -1.56
N GLY A 186 -8.95 2.51 -1.91
CA GLY A 186 -8.45 2.42 -3.26
C GLY A 186 -8.00 0.99 -3.56
N LEU A 187 -7.95 0.64 -4.83
CA LEU A 187 -7.36 -0.59 -5.32
C LEU A 187 -6.72 -0.28 -6.68
N LYS A 188 -5.48 -0.71 -6.88
CA LYS A 188 -4.81 -0.51 -8.16
C LYS A 188 -4.38 -1.85 -8.71
N PHE A 189 -4.86 -2.21 -9.90
CA PHE A 189 -4.18 -3.26 -10.67
C PHE A 189 -2.94 -2.64 -11.30
N ILE A 190 -1.80 -3.30 -11.22
CA ILE A 190 -0.54 -2.83 -11.77
C ILE A 190 0.09 -3.93 -12.61
N ARG A 191 0.51 -3.60 -13.83
CA ARG A 191 1.35 -4.45 -14.66
C ARG A 191 2.72 -3.81 -14.82
N TYR A 192 3.74 -4.60 -14.49
CA TYR A 192 5.13 -4.30 -14.83
C TYR A 192 5.54 -5.19 -16.01
N PRO A 193 5.78 -4.61 -17.21
CA PRO A 193 6.26 -5.37 -18.35
C PRO A 193 7.76 -5.72 -18.18
N PRO A 194 8.24 -6.80 -18.84
CA PRO A 194 9.67 -7.10 -18.92
C PRO A 194 10.48 -5.93 -19.45
N LEU A 195 11.65 -5.70 -18.84
CA LEU A 195 12.60 -4.71 -19.30
C LEU A 195 13.62 -5.36 -20.24
N SER A 196 13.98 -4.68 -21.32
CA SER A 196 15.13 -5.03 -22.16
C SER A 196 16.45 -4.83 -21.39
N THR A 197 17.53 -5.43 -21.89
CA THR A 197 18.86 -5.28 -21.26
C THR A 197 19.31 -3.82 -21.17
N ASP A 198 19.00 -3.02 -22.20
CA ASP A 198 19.32 -1.60 -22.24
C ASP A 198 18.48 -0.82 -21.23
N GLU A 199 17.17 -1.12 -21.12
CA GLU A 199 16.31 -0.51 -20.10
C GLU A 199 16.74 -0.84 -18.67
N ILE A 200 17.22 -2.06 -18.40
CA ILE A 200 17.75 -2.41 -17.08
C ILE A 200 19.03 -1.60 -16.78
N ALA A 201 19.90 -1.42 -17.76
CA ALA A 201 21.14 -0.67 -17.62
C ALA A 201 20.88 0.83 -17.39
N ASP A 202 19.92 1.41 -18.11
CA ASP A 202 19.58 2.84 -18.04
C ASP A 202 18.68 3.17 -16.84
N ASN A 203 17.81 2.25 -16.41
CA ASN A 203 16.82 2.49 -15.35
C ASN A 203 17.32 2.06 -13.96
N GLU A 204 18.51 2.53 -13.59
CA GLU A 204 19.11 2.32 -12.25
C GLU A 204 19.06 0.85 -11.77
N LYS A 205 19.28 -0.11 -12.68
CA LYS A 205 19.22 -1.57 -12.45
C LYS A 205 17.80 -2.16 -12.39
N GLY A 206 16.86 -1.57 -13.12
CA GLY A 206 15.52 -2.11 -13.34
C GLY A 206 14.47 -1.63 -12.35
N ILE A 207 14.61 -0.42 -11.79
CA ILE A 207 13.60 0.17 -10.89
C ILE A 207 12.32 0.49 -11.68
N SER A 208 11.29 -0.33 -11.53
CA SER A 208 10.03 -0.15 -12.23
C SER A 208 9.01 0.69 -11.46
N CYS A 209 9.19 0.81 -10.14
CA CYS A 209 8.51 1.83 -9.33
C CYS A 209 9.51 2.40 -8.34
N GLY A 210 9.68 3.72 -8.36
CA GLY A 210 10.66 4.44 -7.56
C GLY A 210 10.46 4.30 -6.04
N GLU A 211 11.42 4.81 -5.27
CA GLU A 211 11.39 4.82 -3.81
C GLU A 211 10.28 5.77 -3.32
N HIS A 212 9.36 5.24 -2.52
CA HIS A 212 8.25 6.00 -1.94
C HIS A 212 7.76 5.38 -0.63
N THR A 213 6.97 6.16 0.13
CA THR A 213 6.08 5.66 1.17
C THR A 213 4.64 5.72 0.65
N ASP A 214 3.78 4.87 1.22
CA ASP A 214 2.34 5.00 1.00
C ASP A 214 1.81 6.12 1.89
N TYR A 215 1.02 7.02 1.32
CA TYR A 215 0.49 8.16 2.04
C TYR A 215 -0.77 7.87 2.86
N GLY A 216 -1.32 6.65 2.74
CA GLY A 216 -2.61 6.24 3.28
C GLY A 216 -2.55 5.58 4.66
N GLY A 217 -3.54 4.75 4.94
CA GLY A 217 -3.68 3.92 6.14
C GLY A 217 -2.92 2.61 6.05
N LEU A 218 -3.56 1.56 5.51
CA LEU A 218 -2.99 0.22 5.38
C LEU A 218 -3.00 -0.23 3.93
N THR A 219 -1.92 -0.84 3.46
CA THR A 219 -1.83 -1.42 2.11
C THR A 219 -1.74 -2.94 2.21
N PHE A 220 -2.61 -3.65 1.49
CA PHE A 220 -2.60 -5.10 1.34
C PHE A 220 -2.18 -5.46 -0.07
N LEU A 221 -0.97 -5.99 -0.24
CA LEU A 221 -0.42 -6.32 -1.54
C LEU A 221 -0.65 -7.79 -1.88
N LEU A 222 -1.43 -8.01 -2.94
CA LEU A 222 -1.44 -9.26 -3.69
C LEU A 222 -0.51 -9.15 -4.89
N ALA A 223 0.35 -10.13 -5.14
CA ALA A 223 1.25 -10.09 -6.28
C ALA A 223 1.60 -11.49 -6.78
N ASP A 224 2.02 -11.55 -8.04
CA ASP A 224 2.44 -12.78 -8.69
C ASP A 224 3.67 -13.42 -8.03
N GLU A 225 3.57 -14.73 -7.79
CA GLU A 225 4.64 -15.48 -7.14
C GLU A 225 5.83 -15.81 -8.06
N HIS A 226 5.64 -15.78 -9.39
CA HIS A 226 6.68 -16.18 -10.36
C HIS A 226 7.80 -15.13 -10.53
N VAL A 227 7.58 -13.89 -10.11
CA VAL A 227 8.61 -12.83 -10.12
C VAL A 227 9.10 -12.59 -8.69
N LYS A 228 10.29 -13.09 -8.40
CA LYS A 228 10.95 -12.96 -7.10
C LYS A 228 11.83 -11.72 -7.03
N SER A 229 12.13 -11.30 -5.79
CA SER A 229 12.95 -10.16 -5.38
C SER A 229 12.49 -8.79 -5.89
N ALA A 230 11.20 -8.68 -6.28
CA ALA A 230 10.71 -7.48 -6.94
C ALA A 230 10.41 -6.33 -5.97
N LEU A 231 9.53 -6.57 -4.99
CA LEU A 231 9.29 -5.60 -3.94
C LEU A 231 10.49 -5.57 -2.99
N GLN A 232 11.04 -4.39 -2.76
CA GLN A 232 12.11 -4.16 -1.81
C GLN A 232 11.67 -3.12 -0.79
N VAL A 233 11.89 -3.43 0.49
CA VAL A 233 11.54 -2.61 1.65
C VAL A 233 12.83 -2.14 2.31
N GLN A 234 12.95 -0.84 2.60
CA GLN A 234 14.13 -0.29 3.24
C GLN A 234 14.04 -0.47 4.76
N ASP A 235 15.02 -1.13 5.39
CA ASP A 235 15.07 -1.20 6.84
C ASP A 235 15.64 0.10 7.46
N HIS A 236 15.59 0.21 8.78
CA HIS A 236 16.07 1.40 9.51
C HIS A 236 17.58 1.64 9.39
N GLU A 237 18.34 0.65 8.92
CA GLU A 237 19.78 0.77 8.65
C GLU A 237 20.06 1.18 7.19
N GLY A 238 19.01 1.37 6.39
CA GLY A 238 19.08 1.72 4.97
C GLY A 238 19.28 0.51 4.04
N GLY A 239 19.28 -0.71 4.58
CA GLY A 239 19.36 -1.96 3.83
C GLY A 239 18.04 -2.32 3.13
N TRP A 240 18.09 -3.13 2.08
CA TRP A 240 16.90 -3.54 1.32
C TRP A 240 16.51 -4.99 1.61
N ILE A 241 15.34 -5.18 2.22
CA ILE A 241 14.68 -6.47 2.45
C ILE A 241 13.84 -6.82 1.23
N LYS A 242 13.97 -8.05 0.73
CA LYS A 242 13.15 -8.56 -0.37
C LYS A 242 11.85 -9.15 0.19
N ALA A 243 10.72 -8.61 -0.24
CA ALA A 243 9.40 -9.04 0.20
C ALA A 243 8.72 -9.90 -0.87
N ASP A 244 9.21 -11.13 -1.03
CA ASP A 244 8.68 -12.07 -2.03
C ASP A 244 7.29 -12.57 -1.64
N PRO A 245 6.34 -12.66 -2.58
CA PRO A 245 5.02 -13.22 -2.28
C PRO A 245 5.12 -14.62 -1.67
N MET A 246 4.38 -14.82 -0.58
CA MET A 246 4.27 -16.05 0.17
C MET A 246 2.85 -16.63 -0.01
N PRO A 247 2.71 -17.96 -0.20
CA PRO A 247 1.40 -18.60 -0.25
C PRO A 247 0.55 -18.23 0.98
N GLU A 248 -0.74 -17.99 0.75
CA GLU A 248 -1.72 -17.65 1.79
C GLU A 248 -1.41 -16.39 2.61
N ALA A 249 -0.49 -15.53 2.13
CA ALA A 249 -0.15 -14.29 2.80
C ALA A 249 -0.39 -13.06 1.92
N TYR A 250 -0.71 -11.95 2.57
CA TYR A 250 -0.53 -10.61 2.01
C TYR A 250 0.79 -10.03 2.51
N VAL A 251 1.52 -9.32 1.66
CA VAL A 251 2.49 -8.33 2.17
C VAL A 251 1.68 -7.11 2.58
N VAL A 252 1.80 -6.69 3.83
CA VAL A 252 1.08 -5.55 4.38
C VAL A 252 2.06 -4.49 4.83
N ASN A 253 1.76 -3.23 4.55
CA ASN A 253 2.47 -2.08 5.09
C ASN A 253 1.54 -1.00 5.61
N ILE A 254 2.10 -0.17 6.49
CA ILE A 254 1.47 1.02 7.00
C ILE A 254 1.87 2.25 6.18
N GLY A 255 0.95 3.20 6.06
CA GLY A 255 1.20 4.47 5.40
C GLY A 255 1.27 5.65 6.36
N ASP A 256 1.54 6.84 5.79
CA ASP A 256 1.82 8.06 6.54
C ASP A 256 0.70 8.46 7.52
N ILE A 257 -0.56 8.08 7.26
CA ILE A 257 -1.67 8.35 8.18
C ILE A 257 -1.55 7.56 9.48
N ILE A 258 -1.00 6.35 9.43
CA ILE A 258 -0.72 5.57 10.64
C ILE A 258 0.43 6.21 11.43
N ASN A 259 1.42 6.82 10.75
CA ASN A 259 2.46 7.60 11.45
C ASN A 259 1.84 8.77 12.22
N VAL A 260 0.91 9.50 11.59
CA VAL A 260 0.19 10.60 12.24
C VAL A 260 -0.59 10.09 13.47
N LEU A 261 -1.33 9.01 13.29
CA LEU A 261 -2.16 8.42 14.33
C LEU A 261 -1.32 7.92 15.52
N THR A 262 -0.16 7.33 15.25
CA THR A 262 0.71 6.73 16.28
C THR A 262 1.80 7.68 16.75
N ASN A 263 1.76 8.95 16.35
CA ASN A 263 2.77 9.94 16.70
C ASN A 263 4.21 9.51 16.36
N ASN A 264 4.38 8.88 15.19
CA ASN A 264 5.62 8.28 14.70
C ASN A 264 6.17 7.09 15.52
N GLU A 265 5.37 6.48 16.39
CA GLU A 265 5.76 5.19 16.99
C GLU A 265 5.80 4.08 15.96
N TYR A 266 4.91 4.13 14.97
CA TYR A 266 4.98 3.35 13.76
C TYR A 266 5.40 4.26 12.60
N THR A 267 6.26 3.76 11.73
CA THR A 267 6.84 4.53 10.62
C THR A 267 6.55 3.85 9.29
N ALA A 268 5.93 4.61 8.38
CA ALA A 268 5.72 4.23 6.99
C ALA A 268 7.08 4.06 6.30
N THR A 269 7.29 2.88 5.75
CA THR A 269 8.61 2.47 5.30
C THR A 269 8.79 2.71 3.82
N VAL A 270 9.94 3.27 3.46
CA VAL A 270 10.32 3.46 2.07
C VAL A 270 10.42 2.10 1.39
N HIS A 271 9.78 1.98 0.24
CA HIS A 271 9.82 0.78 -0.57
C HIS A 271 9.88 1.12 -2.05
N ARG A 272 10.28 0.13 -2.86
CA ARG A 272 10.40 0.26 -4.33
C ARG A 272 10.13 -1.07 -5.02
N VAL A 273 9.95 -1.04 -6.33
CA VAL A 273 9.82 -2.24 -7.15
C VAL A 273 10.94 -2.31 -8.16
N ILE A 274 11.65 -3.44 -8.19
CA ILE A 274 12.63 -3.78 -9.21
C ILE A 274 12.10 -4.95 -10.05
N HIS A 275 11.88 -4.77 -11.34
CA HIS A 275 11.42 -5.85 -12.22
C HIS A 275 12.46 -6.20 -13.28
N ASN A 276 13.21 -7.28 -13.03
CA ASN A 276 14.19 -7.86 -13.95
C ASN A 276 13.74 -9.20 -14.54
N GLY A 277 12.43 -9.47 -14.51
CA GLY A 277 11.84 -10.69 -15.04
C GLY A 277 11.69 -10.63 -16.57
N ASN A 278 11.49 -11.79 -17.18
CA ASN A 278 11.19 -11.92 -18.62
C ASN A 278 9.69 -12.09 -18.92
N GLN A 279 8.85 -12.02 -17.88
CA GLN A 279 7.40 -12.13 -17.95
C GLN A 279 6.77 -10.97 -17.20
N ASP A 280 5.57 -10.57 -17.61
CA ASP A 280 4.80 -9.56 -16.88
C ASP A 280 4.64 -9.94 -15.41
N ARG A 281 4.74 -8.94 -14.54
CA ARG A 281 4.37 -9.05 -13.12
C ARG A 281 3.07 -8.29 -12.88
N ILE A 282 2.05 -8.98 -12.38
CA ILE A 282 0.85 -8.34 -11.85
C ILE A 282 0.98 -8.15 -10.34
N SER A 283 0.59 -6.97 -9.87
CA SER A 283 0.33 -6.74 -8.45
C SER A 283 -0.90 -5.87 -8.24
N ILE A 284 -1.56 -6.08 -7.11
CA ILE A 284 -2.84 -5.50 -6.77
C ILE A 284 -2.78 -5.02 -5.32
N PRO A 285 -2.18 -3.84 -5.04
CA PRO A 285 -2.34 -3.18 -3.76
C PRO A 285 -3.81 -2.77 -3.55
N PHE A 286 -4.34 -3.17 -2.41
CA PHE A 286 -5.60 -2.65 -1.85
C PHE A 286 -5.26 -1.71 -0.69
N PHE A 287 -5.77 -0.48 -0.76
CA PHE A 287 -5.55 0.56 0.23
C PHE A 287 -6.79 0.65 1.12
N PHE A 288 -6.65 0.27 2.38
CA PHE A 288 -7.67 0.43 3.42
C PHE A 288 -7.42 1.73 4.16
N GLU A 289 -8.37 2.66 4.03
CA GLU A 289 -8.17 4.06 4.37
C GLU A 289 -9.17 4.53 5.43
N PRO A 290 -8.84 5.58 6.21
CA PRO A 290 -9.84 6.25 7.02
C PRO A 290 -11.00 6.78 6.17
N SER A 291 -12.11 7.07 6.84
CA SER A 291 -13.23 7.79 6.23
C SER A 291 -12.74 9.14 5.66
N LEU A 292 -13.19 9.55 4.46
CA LEU A 292 -12.74 10.82 3.84
C LEU A 292 -12.97 12.04 4.75
N SER A 293 -14.03 12.03 5.56
CA SER A 293 -14.34 13.12 6.49
C SER A 293 -13.53 13.09 7.80
N SER A 294 -12.62 12.13 7.97
CA SER A 294 -11.86 11.98 9.20
C SER A 294 -10.85 13.11 9.38
N VAL A 295 -10.73 13.56 10.63
CA VAL A 295 -9.56 14.29 11.11
C VAL A 295 -8.73 13.29 11.91
N VAL A 296 -7.52 13.02 11.44
CA VAL A 296 -6.57 12.10 12.07
C VAL A 296 -5.70 12.90 13.02
N GLU A 297 -5.60 12.47 14.26
CA GLU A 297 -4.76 13.09 15.27
C GLU A 297 -4.05 12.01 16.10
N PRO A 298 -2.89 12.33 16.71
CA PRO A 298 -2.19 11.39 17.57
C PRO A 298 -3.07 10.77 18.64
N LEU A 299 -2.99 9.45 18.79
CA LEU A 299 -3.60 8.73 19.89
C LEU A 299 -3.05 9.24 21.21
N LYS A 300 -3.93 9.36 22.21
CA LYS A 300 -3.54 9.81 23.55
C LYS A 300 -2.47 8.92 24.17
N SER A 301 -2.53 7.61 23.90
CA SER A 301 -1.52 6.64 24.36
C SER A 301 -0.14 6.87 23.74
N CYS A 302 -0.05 7.53 22.58
CA CYS A 302 1.19 7.81 21.87
C CYS A 302 1.76 9.23 22.14
N VAL A 303 1.19 9.97 23.10
CA VAL A 303 1.61 11.33 23.46
C VAL A 303 1.97 11.38 24.96
N GLY A 304 3.15 11.89 25.29
CA GLY A 304 3.58 12.10 26.69
C GLY A 304 4.59 11.07 27.19
N ASP A 305 4.51 10.67 28.47
CA ASP A 305 5.55 9.92 29.21
C ASP A 305 5.96 8.56 28.60
N HIS A 306 5.16 8.03 27.67
CA HIS A 306 5.40 6.77 26.96
C HIS A 306 5.46 6.90 25.43
N GLY A 307 5.37 8.12 24.88
CA GLY A 307 5.37 8.39 23.44
C GLY A 307 6.22 9.61 23.06
N VAL A 308 6.02 10.14 21.85
CA VAL A 308 6.76 11.35 21.41
C VAL A 308 6.21 12.59 22.12
N GLN A 309 7.10 13.35 22.77
CA GLN A 309 6.77 14.47 23.66
C GLN A 309 6.03 15.63 22.97
N VAL A 310 6.26 15.82 21.67
CA VAL A 310 5.58 16.83 20.86
C VAL A 310 4.67 16.10 19.88
N PRO A 311 3.33 16.23 20.00
CA PRO A 311 2.43 15.58 19.07
C PRO A 311 2.59 16.14 17.66
N VAL A 312 2.61 15.26 16.67
CA VAL A 312 2.46 15.67 15.27
C VAL A 312 1.11 16.37 15.07
N SER A 313 1.06 17.27 14.09
CA SER A 313 -0.16 18.04 13.82
C SER A 313 -1.26 17.12 13.31
N LYS A 314 -2.50 17.36 13.76
CA LYS A 314 -3.68 16.68 13.21
C LYS A 314 -3.85 17.00 11.72
N VAL A 315 -4.39 16.05 10.97
CA VAL A 315 -4.52 16.11 9.52
C VAL A 315 -5.98 15.86 9.12
N SER A 316 -6.53 16.71 8.25
CA SER A 316 -7.77 16.40 7.54
C SER A 316 -7.47 15.36 6.45
N TYR A 317 -8.03 14.17 6.55
CA TYR A 317 -7.69 13.08 5.63
C TYR A 317 -8.08 13.41 4.18
N TYR A 318 -9.22 14.07 3.97
CA TYR A 318 -9.61 14.57 2.64
C TYR A 318 -8.61 15.56 2.04
N GLU A 319 -8.14 16.53 2.83
CA GLU A 319 -7.17 17.54 2.36
C GLU A 319 -5.82 16.90 2.07
N HIS A 320 -5.37 15.98 2.93
CA HIS A 320 -4.18 15.17 2.72
C HIS A 320 -4.23 14.40 1.41
N MET A 321 -5.30 13.63 1.19
CA MET A 321 -5.49 12.88 -0.07
C MET A 321 -5.54 13.81 -1.28
N CYS A 322 -6.20 14.97 -1.15
CA CYS A 322 -6.21 15.95 -2.23
C CYS A 322 -4.80 16.49 -2.54
N ASN A 323 -4.00 16.76 -1.52
CA ASN A 323 -2.62 17.24 -1.70
C ASN A 323 -1.75 16.16 -2.34
N MET A 324 -1.84 14.90 -1.89
CA MET A 324 -1.04 13.81 -2.43
C MET A 324 -1.40 13.47 -3.88
N LEU A 325 -2.69 13.47 -4.22
CA LEU A 325 -3.15 13.09 -5.56
C LEU A 325 -3.12 14.25 -6.57
N TYR A 326 -3.31 15.49 -6.11
CA TYR A 326 -3.44 16.66 -7.01
C TYR A 326 -2.32 17.69 -6.88
N GLY A 327 -1.55 17.67 -5.78
CA GLY A 327 -0.53 18.67 -5.46
C GLY A 327 0.74 18.57 -6.31
N GLY A 328 0.89 17.54 -7.15
CA GLY A 328 2.05 17.39 -8.04
C GLY A 328 1.82 16.61 -9.35
N ARG A 329 0.59 16.16 -9.65
CA ARG A 329 0.30 15.29 -10.82
C ARG A 329 -0.18 16.02 -12.08
N PHE A 330 -0.64 17.27 -12.00
CA PHE A 330 -1.06 18.01 -13.19
C PHE A 330 0.12 18.79 -13.79
N VAL A 331 0.98 18.09 -14.51
CA VAL A 331 1.92 18.70 -15.45
C VAL A 331 1.23 18.74 -16.81
N GLU A 332 0.91 19.93 -17.34
CA GLU A 332 0.37 20.05 -18.70
C GLU A 332 1.34 19.41 -19.72
N PRO A 333 0.84 18.80 -20.82
CA PRO A 333 1.71 18.24 -21.85
C PRO A 333 2.71 19.29 -22.38
N GLY A 334 4.00 19.12 -22.07
CA GLY A 334 5.08 20.02 -22.51
C GLY A 334 5.67 20.93 -21.42
N ALA A 335 5.14 20.92 -20.19
CA ALA A 335 5.77 21.61 -19.07
C ALA A 335 6.94 20.79 -18.48
N ALA A 336 8.01 21.47 -18.06
CA ALA A 336 9.11 20.85 -17.34
C ALA A 336 8.60 20.23 -16.03
N VAL A 337 9.08 19.03 -15.69
CA VAL A 337 8.77 18.40 -14.40
C VAL A 337 9.47 19.19 -13.30
N GLU A 338 8.79 20.18 -12.73
CA GLU A 338 9.24 20.75 -11.45
C GLU A 338 9.08 19.69 -10.35
N LYS A 339 10.03 19.67 -9.41
CA LYS A 339 10.12 18.67 -8.33
C LYS A 339 8.74 18.37 -7.74
N VAL A 340 8.31 17.12 -7.90
CA VAL A 340 7.22 16.57 -7.10
C VAL A 340 7.64 16.73 -5.63
N ILE A 341 6.82 17.44 -4.85
CA ILE A 341 7.07 17.64 -3.43
C ILE A 341 6.95 16.27 -2.77
N VAL A 342 8.10 15.71 -2.40
CA VAL A 342 8.23 14.51 -1.59
C VAL A 342 7.87 14.90 -0.17
N ASN A 343 7.07 14.09 0.50
CA ASN A 343 6.60 14.34 1.86
C ASN A 343 7.73 14.82 2.79
N GLU A 344 7.63 16.06 3.30
CA GLU A 344 8.46 16.53 4.42
C GLU A 344 8.12 15.80 5.73
N ILE A 345 7.01 15.04 5.76
CA ILE A 345 6.54 14.27 6.92
C ILE A 345 7.49 13.11 7.23
N SER A 346 8.10 12.48 6.20
CA SER A 346 9.01 11.32 6.39
C SER A 346 10.50 11.70 6.40
N MET A 347 10.86 12.94 6.06
CA MET A 347 12.27 13.39 6.00
C MET A 347 12.74 14.14 7.25
N LYS A 348 11.90 14.23 8.29
CA LYS A 348 12.26 14.74 9.62
C LYS A 348 12.04 13.65 10.66
N GLY A 349 12.81 12.57 10.55
CA GLY A 349 12.99 11.54 11.57
C GLY A 349 14.47 11.33 11.78
#